data_AF-A0A2U3K8S7-F1
#
_entry.id   AF-A0A2U3K8S7-F1
#
_cell.length_a   1.000
_cell.length_b   1.000
_cell.length_c   1.000
_cell.angle_alpha   90.00
_cell.angle_beta   90.00
_cell.angle_gamma   90.00
#
_symmetry.space_group_name_H-M   'P 1'
#
loop_
_entity.id
_entity.type
_entity.pdbx_description
1 polymer ?
#
loop_
_entity_poly.entity_id
_entity_poly.type
_entity_poly.pdbx_seq_one_letter_code
_entity_poly.pdbx_strand_id
1 'polypeptide(L)'
;MHRTTVMIPPELKRRASEQAKLQDVSLGEFMRRALEAAVKQNGKPRAGDDPLLRDAAVFRGRTPRDLSTHHDAYLYGKRRLR
;
A
#
# COMPACT_ATOMS: atom_id res chain seq x y z
N MET A 1 -3.41 19.41 -23.05
CA MET A 1 -2.05 19.30 -22.46
C MET A 1 -1.54 20.70 -22.15
N HIS A 2 -1.05 20.93 -20.93
CA HIS A 2 -0.47 22.23 -20.52
C HIS A 2 1.03 22.06 -20.24
N ARG A 3 1.86 22.97 -20.75
CA ARG A 3 3.31 22.96 -20.50
C ARG A 3 3.58 23.52 -19.10
N THR A 4 4.16 22.71 -18.25
CA THR A 4 4.59 23.11 -16.90
C THR A 4 6.10 22.93 -16.78
N THR A 5 6.81 23.96 -16.35
CA THR A 5 8.26 23.90 -16.09
C THR A 5 8.46 23.82 -14.58
N VAL A 6 9.16 22.78 -14.13
CA VAL A 6 9.48 22.58 -12.71
C VAL A 6 10.98 22.46 -12.53
N MET A 7 11.50 23.10 -11.49
CA MET A 7 12.90 22.92 -11.07
C MET A 7 12.99 21.67 -10.21
N ILE A 8 13.88 20.75 -10.58
CA ILE A 8 14.11 19.51 -9.83
C ILE A 8 15.61 19.35 -9.54
N PRO A 9 15.99 18.76 -8.39
CA PRO A 9 17.39 18.48 -8.09
C PRO A 9 18.04 17.63 -9.18
N PRO A 10 19.32 17.86 -9.52
CA PRO A 10 20.01 17.14 -10.60
C PRO A 10 20.02 15.63 -10.37
N GLU A 11 20.25 15.19 -9.13
CA GLU A 11 20.23 13.76 -8.77
C GLU A 11 18.86 13.12 -8.92
N LEU A 12 17.78 13.88 -8.70
CA LEU A 12 16.43 13.37 -8.91
C LEU A 12 16.13 13.21 -10.40
N LYS A 13 16.53 14.19 -11.22
CA LYS A 13 16.41 14.12 -12.69
C LYS A 13 17.18 12.92 -13.24
N ARG A 14 18.40 12.68 -12.75
CA ARG A 14 19.24 11.56 -13.18
C ARG A 14 18.55 10.22 -12.91
N ARG A 15 18.14 9.98 -11.66
CA ARG A 15 17.43 8.75 -11.27
C ARG A 15 16.12 8.56 -12.03
N ALA A 16 15.33 9.62 -12.21
CA ALA A 16 14.09 9.55 -12.98
C ALA A 16 14.36 9.19 -14.45
N SER A 17 15.44 9.71 -15.04
CA SER A 17 15.83 9.39 -16.43
C SER A 17 16.28 7.94 -16.56
N GLU A 18 17.05 7.43 -15.61
CA GLU A 18 17.47 6.02 -15.57
C GLU A 18 16.24 5.09 -15.47
N GLN A 19 15.30 5.40 -14.57
CA GLN A 19 14.07 4.61 -14.42
C GLN A 19 13.17 4.66 -15.65
N ALA A 20 13.05 5.82 -16.31
CA ALA A 20 12.28 5.95 -17.54
C ALA A 20 12.87 5.07 -18.67
N LYS A 21 14.20 5.02 -18.79
CA LYS A 21 14.89 4.14 -19.75
C LYS A 21 14.64 2.66 -19.45
N LEU A 22 14.71 2.25 -18.18
CA LEU A 22 14.43 0.87 -17.78
C LEU A 22 13.00 0.43 -18.12
N GLN A 23 12.07 1.38 -18.19
CA GLN A 23 10.66 1.14 -18.51
C GLN A 23 10.32 1.38 -19.99
N ASP A 24 11.32 1.66 -20.84
CA ASP A 24 11.16 2.00 -22.25
C ASP A 24 10.16 3.15 -22.51
N VAL A 25 10.22 4.19 -21.67
CA VAL A 25 9.36 5.39 -21.81
C VAL A 25 10.19 6.67 -21.74
N SER A 26 9.61 7.76 -22.25
CA SER A 26 10.20 9.08 -22.09
C SER A 26 10.16 9.56 -20.63
N LEU A 27 11.10 10.43 -20.25
CA LEU A 27 11.09 11.07 -18.92
C LEU A 27 9.77 11.82 -18.65
N GLY A 28 9.20 12.46 -19.67
CA GLY A 28 7.93 13.17 -19.55
C GLY A 28 6.74 12.24 -19.29
N GLU A 29 6.72 11.07 -19.92
CA GLU A 29 5.71 10.03 -19.64
C GLU A 29 5.89 9.46 -18.23
N PHE A 30 7.13 9.14 -17.84
CA PHE A 30 7.45 8.68 -16.49
C PHE A 30 6.99 9.68 -15.41
N MET A 31 7.30 10.97 -15.59
CA MET A 31 6.87 12.03 -14.67
C MET A 31 5.35 12.14 -14.58
N ARG A 32 4.64 12.02 -15.71
CA ARG A 32 3.16 12.03 -15.73
C ARG A 32 2.57 10.85 -14.97
N ARG A 33 3.07 9.63 -15.19
CA ARG A 33 2.63 8.43 -14.45
C ARG A 33 2.90 8.53 -12.96
N ALA A 34 4.08 9.03 -12.58
CA ALA A 34 4.44 9.23 -11.18
C ALA A 34 3.51 10.26 -10.50
N LEU A 35 3.21 11.38 -11.17
CA LEU A 35 2.26 12.38 -10.68
C LEU A 35 0.84 11.81 -10.55
N GLU A 36 0.36 11.07 -11.54
CA GLU A 36 -0.96 10.43 -11.49
C GLU A 36 -1.06 9.44 -10.34
N ALA A 37 -0.02 8.62 -10.13
CA ALA A 37 0.05 7.69 -9.01
C ALA A 37 0.04 8.40 -7.66
N ALA A 38 0.84 9.46 -7.50
CA ALA A 38 0.89 10.26 -6.27
C ALA A 38 -0.46 10.92 -5.94
N VAL A 39 -1.15 11.45 -6.95
CA VAL A 39 -2.49 12.04 -6.77
C VAL A 39 -3.52 10.97 -6.40
N LYS A 40 -3.52 9.82 -7.08
CA LYS A 40 -4.43 8.69 -6.75
C LYS A 40 -4.20 8.13 -5.34
N GLN A 41 -2.95 8.10 -4.88
CA GLN A 41 -2.61 7.65 -3.52
C GLN A 41 -3.06 8.65 -2.46
N ASN A 42 -2.97 9.96 -2.71
CA ASN A 42 -3.44 10.98 -1.78
C ASN A 42 -4.97 11.14 -1.75
N GLY A 43 -5.68 10.70 -2.80
CA GLY A 43 -7.15 10.71 -2.86
C GLY A 43 -7.82 9.51 -2.19
N LYS A 44 -7.06 8.49 -1.80
CA LYS A 44 -7.53 7.40 -0.95
C LYS A 44 -7.16 7.73 0.49
N PRO A 45 -8.02 7.43 1.49
CA PRO A 45 -7.56 7.42 2.88
C PRO A 45 -6.27 6.60 2.92
N ARG A 46 -5.19 7.18 3.45
CA ARG A 46 -4.00 6.38 3.71
C ARG A 46 -4.46 5.19 4.54
N ALA A 47 -3.96 3.98 4.28
CA ALA A 47 -4.31 2.82 5.09
C ALA A 47 -4.08 3.04 6.61
N GLY A 48 -3.28 4.05 6.99
CA GLY A 48 -3.12 4.50 8.38
C GLY A 48 -4.15 5.51 8.92
N ASP A 49 -5.01 6.10 8.09
CA ASP A 49 -6.09 7.02 8.50
C ASP A 49 -7.44 6.30 8.69
N ASP A 50 -7.56 5.06 8.20
CA ASP A 50 -8.69 4.19 8.54
C ASP A 50 -8.40 3.48 9.87
N PRO A 51 -9.15 3.75 10.95
CA PRO A 51 -8.95 3.09 12.23
C PRO A 51 -9.01 1.56 12.15
N LEU A 52 -9.71 0.99 11.15
CA LEU A 52 -9.78 -0.45 10.92
C LEU A 52 -8.52 -1.02 10.26
N LEU A 53 -7.80 -0.22 9.47
CA LEU A 53 -6.61 -0.66 8.70
C LEU A 53 -5.28 -0.17 9.29
N ARG A 54 -5.34 0.66 10.35
CA ARG A 54 -4.15 1.16 11.06
C ARG A 54 -3.45 0.10 11.91
N ASP A 55 -4.14 -0.98 12.27
CA ASP A 55 -3.57 -2.08 13.03
C ASP A 55 -2.83 -3.06 12.10
N ALA A 56 -1.53 -3.19 12.31
CA ALA A 56 -0.65 -4.12 11.60
C ALA A 56 -0.08 -5.21 12.53
N ALA A 57 -0.62 -5.36 13.75
CA ALA A 57 -0.17 -6.38 14.68
C ALA A 57 -0.45 -7.78 14.12
N VAL A 58 0.61 -8.58 13.98
CA VAL A 58 0.52 -9.98 13.56
C VAL A 58 0.83 -10.89 14.74
N PHE A 59 -0.13 -11.73 15.13
CA PHE A 59 0.10 -12.77 16.14
C PHE A 59 0.97 -13.89 15.57
N ARG A 60 2.18 -14.08 16.12
CA ARG A 60 3.17 -15.10 15.65
C ARG A 60 3.11 -16.42 16.41
N GLY A 61 2.18 -16.59 17.36
CA GLY A 61 2.04 -17.81 18.13
C GLY A 61 1.50 -18.98 17.29
N ARG A 62 1.69 -20.21 17.79
CA ARG A 62 1.09 -21.39 17.16
C ARG A 62 -0.42 -21.37 17.40
N THR A 63 -1.19 -21.47 16.33
CA THR A 63 -2.65 -21.57 16.37
C THR A 63 -3.14 -22.71 15.47
N PRO A 64 -4.32 -23.29 15.76
CA PRO A 64 -4.97 -24.21 14.84
C PRO A 64 -5.22 -23.56 13.48
N ARG A 65 -5.10 -24.33 12.38
CA ARG A 65 -5.31 -23.83 11.01
C ARG A 65 -6.75 -23.37 10.76
N ASP A 66 -7.69 -23.90 11.52
CA ASP A 66 -9.12 -23.66 11.44
C ASP A 66 -9.63 -22.73 12.56
N LEU A 67 -8.72 -21.99 13.22
CA LEU A 67 -9.06 -21.10 14.33
C LEU A 67 -10.18 -20.13 13.97
N SER A 68 -10.18 -19.54 12.77
CA SER A 68 -11.22 -18.60 12.34
C SER A 68 -12.60 -19.26 12.26
N THR A 69 -12.67 -20.49 11.76
CA THR A 69 -13.93 -21.22 11.57
C THR A 69 -14.49 -21.75 12.89
N HIS A 70 -13.62 -22.14 13.82
CA HIS A 70 -14.00 -22.74 15.10
C HIS A 70 -13.64 -21.88 16.32
N HIS A 71 -13.54 -20.56 16.15
CA HIS A 71 -13.06 -19.65 17.19
C HIS A 71 -13.88 -19.77 18.48
N ASP A 72 -15.20 -19.97 18.39
CA ASP A 72 -16.05 -20.16 19.56
C ASP A 72 -15.63 -21.38 20.40
N ALA A 73 -15.34 -22.51 19.74
CA ALA A 73 -14.93 -23.72 20.43
C ALA A 73 -13.56 -23.56 21.11
N TYR A 74 -12.64 -22.82 20.48
CA TYR A 74 -11.29 -22.60 21.00
C TYR A 74 -11.23 -21.50 22.07
N LEU A 75 -11.98 -20.42 21.93
CA LEU A 75 -11.93 -19.24 22.81
C LEU A 75 -12.95 -19.29 23.95
N TYR A 76 -14.12 -19.88 23.72
CA TYR A 76 -15.24 -19.89 24.68
C TYR A 76 -15.64 -21.30 25.12
N GLY A 77 -15.13 -22.34 24.44
CA GLY A 77 -15.44 -23.73 24.72
C GLY A 77 -16.80 -24.16 24.19
N LYS A 78 -17.11 -25.46 24.26
CA LYS A 78 -18.43 -25.97 23.87
C LYS A 78 -19.45 -25.65 24.96
N ARG A 79 -20.56 -25.00 24.59
CA ARG A 79 -21.70 -24.74 25.46
C ARG A 79 -22.15 -26.06 26.11
N ARG A 80 -21.97 -26.19 27.42
CA ARG A 80 -22.59 -27.29 28.19
C ARG A 80 -24.09 -27.05 28.20
N LEU A 81 -24.83 -27.79 27.37
CA LEU A 81 -26.27 -27.94 27.54
C LEU A 81 -26.46 -28.71 28.86
N ARG A 82 -27.11 -28.06 29.83
CA ARG A 82 -27.67 -28.72 31.01
C ARG A 82 -29.05 -29.26 30.65
#